data_AF-X1L6T3-F1
#
_entry.id   AF-X1L6T3-F1
#
_cell.length_a   1.000
_cell.length_b   1.000
_cell.length_c   1.000
_cell.angle_alpha   90.00
_cell.angle_beta   90.00
_cell.angle_gamma   90.00
#
_symmetry.space_group_name_H-M   'P 1'
#
loop_
_entity.id
_entity.type
_entity.pdbx_description
1 polymer ?
#
loop_
_entity_poly.entity_id
_entity_poly.type
_entity_poly.pdbx_seq_one_letter_code
_entity_poly.pdbx_strand_id
1 'polypeptide(L)'
;MPRQKRKFSLSKIYHIIVRGNERKNIFVDDEDRKKIIQILADKKKKNEYILYAYCLMNNHLHLLLKEEGDNISRIMKRINTAYAYYFNKKYNRVGHVFQDRFRSESVENDLYLISLIRYIHDNPVKAKIVNQPHQYKWSSYSLYLREQKNIVDKEEILNLFSPDKSKAIGLFTEFSYQQNNDTFIDYQEVFREVKEITSIEKAKEHVSRYLKEEGLQIESLK
;
A
#
# COMPACT_ATOMS: atom_id res chain seq x y z
N MET A 1 -2.20 -9.62 -21.11
CA MET A 1 -3.48 -8.91 -20.94
C MET A 1 -3.31 -7.42 -21.21
N PRO A 2 -4.20 -6.78 -21.98
CA PRO A 2 -4.21 -5.33 -22.12
C PRO A 2 -4.47 -4.64 -20.77
N ARG A 3 -3.79 -3.53 -20.50
CA ARG A 3 -3.94 -2.80 -19.23
C ARG A 3 -5.28 -2.08 -19.14
N GLN A 4 -5.89 -2.10 -17.97
CA GLN A 4 -6.97 -1.18 -17.64
C GLN A 4 -6.41 0.24 -17.44
N LYS A 5 -7.16 1.24 -17.92
CA LYS A 5 -6.88 2.66 -17.69
C LYS A 5 -6.98 2.96 -16.19
N ARG A 6 -6.07 3.78 -15.65
CA ARG A 6 -6.13 4.19 -14.24
C ARG A 6 -7.43 4.95 -14.00
N LYS A 7 -8.15 4.59 -12.93
CA LYS A 7 -9.32 5.32 -12.46
C LYS A 7 -8.85 6.66 -11.89
N PHE A 8 -9.47 7.74 -12.34
CA PHE A 8 -9.27 9.06 -11.74
C PHE A 8 -9.93 9.09 -10.36
N SER A 9 -9.28 9.71 -9.38
CA SER A 9 -9.83 9.86 -8.03
C SER A 9 -10.40 11.25 -7.83
N LEU A 10 -11.60 11.36 -7.23
CA LEU A 10 -12.20 12.65 -6.89
C LEU A 10 -11.49 13.28 -5.70
N SER A 11 -11.17 12.47 -4.68
CA SER A 11 -10.34 12.90 -3.54
C SER A 11 -8.89 13.19 -3.94
N LYS A 12 -8.45 12.67 -5.09
CA LYS A 12 -7.06 12.64 -5.57
C LYS A 12 -6.11 11.85 -4.68
N ILE A 13 -6.64 11.01 -3.80
CA ILE A 13 -5.86 10.18 -2.88
C ILE A 13 -5.68 8.79 -3.49
N TYR A 14 -4.45 8.29 -3.46
CA TYR A 14 -4.09 7.01 -4.06
C TYR A 14 -3.27 6.15 -3.10
N HIS A 15 -3.69 4.89 -2.91
CA HIS A 15 -2.80 3.82 -2.45
C HIS A 15 -1.87 3.45 -3.58
N ILE A 16 -0.58 3.37 -3.33
CA ILE A 16 0.43 3.06 -4.35
C ILE A 16 1.32 1.94 -3.88
N ILE A 17 1.59 0.99 -4.78
CA ILE A 17 2.49 -0.13 -4.51
C ILE A 17 3.51 -0.25 -5.63
N VAL A 18 4.78 -0.29 -5.25
CA VAL A 18 5.91 -0.50 -6.17
C VAL A 18 6.65 -1.77 -5.73
N ARG A 19 6.88 -2.71 -6.66
CA ARG A 19 7.55 -3.99 -6.39
C ARG A 19 8.79 -4.16 -7.24
N GLY A 20 9.80 -4.81 -6.68
CA GLY A 20 11.02 -5.21 -7.36
C GLY A 20 10.78 -6.19 -8.49
N ASN A 21 11.56 -6.04 -9.56
CA ASN A 21 11.54 -6.97 -10.67
C ASN A 21 11.87 -8.39 -10.21
N GLU A 22 11.18 -9.39 -10.75
CA GLU A 22 11.29 -10.80 -10.31
C GLU A 22 11.07 -10.99 -8.80
N ARG A 23 10.32 -10.09 -8.15
CA ARG A 23 10.10 -10.06 -6.69
C ARG A 23 11.39 -9.93 -5.87
N LYS A 24 12.50 -9.52 -6.50
CA LYS A 24 13.80 -9.31 -5.84
C LYS A 24 13.73 -8.13 -4.87
N ASN A 25 14.63 -8.17 -3.89
CA ASN A 25 14.78 -7.06 -2.95
C ASN A 25 15.16 -5.79 -3.71
N ILE A 26 14.43 -4.72 -3.44
CA ILE A 26 14.73 -3.36 -3.88
C ILE A 26 15.34 -2.53 -2.75
N PHE A 27 15.32 -3.02 -1.52
CA PHE A 27 16.11 -2.49 -0.40
C PHE A 27 16.95 -3.64 0.17
N VAL A 28 18.23 -3.66 -0.21
CA VAL A 28 19.20 -4.67 0.23
C VAL A 28 19.79 -4.28 1.58
N ASP A 29 19.97 -2.98 1.82
CA ASP A 29 20.46 -2.44 3.09
C ASP A 29 19.64 -1.22 3.56
N ASP A 30 20.05 -0.64 4.68
CA ASP A 30 19.39 0.53 5.26
C ASP A 30 19.65 1.82 4.46
N GLU A 31 20.75 1.91 3.72
CA GLU A 31 21.05 3.07 2.88
C GLU A 31 20.09 3.17 1.70
N ASP A 32 19.66 2.04 1.16
CA ASP A 32 18.61 1.99 0.14
C ASP A 32 17.30 2.60 0.65
N ARG A 33 16.91 2.25 1.88
CA ARG A 33 15.68 2.76 2.51
C ARG A 33 15.79 4.23 2.86
N LYS A 34 16.93 4.67 3.40
CA LYS A 34 17.22 6.10 3.59
C LYS A 34 17.15 6.86 2.27
N LYS A 35 17.69 6.28 1.19
CA LYS A 35 17.71 6.93 -0.12
C LYS A 35 16.33 7.12 -0.71
N ILE A 36 15.44 6.13 -0.63
CA ILE A 36 14.06 6.33 -1.12
C ILE A 36 13.32 7.38 -0.30
N ILE A 37 13.51 7.41 1.03
CA ILE A 37 12.91 8.43 1.90
C ILE A 37 13.43 9.82 1.52
N GLN A 38 14.73 9.96 1.27
CA GLN A 38 15.33 11.20 0.80
C GLN A 38 14.75 11.63 -0.56
N ILE A 39 14.60 10.69 -1.51
CA ILE A 39 14.00 10.97 -2.82
C ILE A 39 12.55 11.45 -2.66
N LEU A 40 11.75 10.79 -1.81
CA LEU A 40 10.40 11.23 -1.50
C LEU A 40 10.42 12.66 -0.98
N ALA A 41 11.27 12.97 0.01
CA ALA A 41 11.38 14.30 0.58
C ALA A 41 11.76 15.35 -0.47
N ASP A 42 12.74 15.05 -1.32
CA ASP A 42 13.21 15.97 -2.36
C ASP A 42 12.16 16.22 -3.45
N LYS A 43 11.38 15.20 -3.83
CA LYS A 43 10.28 15.39 -4.80
C LYS A 43 9.08 16.10 -4.18
N LYS A 44 8.88 15.97 -2.87
CA LYS A 44 7.82 16.68 -2.13
C LYS A 44 8.08 18.19 -2.02
N LYS A 45 9.33 18.66 -1.98
CA LYS A 45 9.71 20.09 -1.83
C LYS A 45 9.06 21.04 -2.85
N LYS A 46 8.60 20.54 -3.99
CA LYS A 46 7.88 21.31 -5.01
C LYS A 46 6.37 21.43 -4.75
N ASN A 47 5.89 20.99 -3.59
CA ASN A 47 4.47 20.87 -3.22
C ASN A 47 3.64 20.13 -4.30
N GLU A 48 4.27 19.18 -4.99
CA GLU A 48 3.63 18.41 -6.06
C GLU A 48 2.60 17.42 -5.49
N TYR A 49 2.79 16.98 -4.25
CA TYR A 49 1.96 15.99 -3.58
C TYR A 49 2.06 16.06 -2.05
N ILE A 50 1.04 15.49 -1.41
CA ILE A 50 0.97 15.23 0.02
C ILE A 50 1.25 13.74 0.27
N LEU A 51 2.02 13.42 1.31
CA LEU A 51 2.38 12.06 1.69
C LEU A 51 1.73 11.75 3.04
N TYR A 52 0.72 10.88 3.05
CA TYR A 52 0.04 10.47 4.28
C TYR A 52 0.71 9.27 4.94
N ALA A 53 1.16 8.27 4.19
CA ALA A 53 1.78 7.11 4.82
C ALA A 53 2.78 6.43 3.89
N TYR A 54 3.75 5.73 4.48
CA TYR A 54 4.60 4.79 3.76
C TYR A 54 4.96 3.58 4.60
N CYS A 55 5.27 2.48 3.92
CA CYS A 55 5.91 1.30 4.49
C CYS A 55 6.86 0.67 3.47
N LEU A 56 8.13 0.51 3.83
CA LEU A 56 9.18 -0.04 2.97
C LEU A 56 9.47 -1.48 3.37
N MET A 57 9.00 -2.44 2.57
CA MET A 57 9.28 -3.87 2.70
C MET A 57 10.48 -4.23 1.82
N ASN A 58 11.17 -5.36 2.02
CA ASN A 58 12.42 -5.64 1.30
C ASN A 58 12.30 -5.61 -0.23
N ASN A 59 11.21 -6.16 -0.78
CA ASN A 59 10.98 -6.27 -2.22
C ASN A 59 9.85 -5.39 -2.76
N HIS A 60 9.20 -4.58 -1.92
CA HIS A 60 8.16 -3.66 -2.35
C HIS A 60 7.97 -2.51 -1.36
N LEU A 61 7.27 -1.47 -1.75
CA LEU A 61 6.90 -0.36 -0.87
C LEU A 61 5.45 0.04 -1.10
N HIS A 62 4.79 0.43 -0.02
CA HIS A 62 3.47 1.04 -0.03
C HIS A 62 3.59 2.53 0.25
N LEU A 63 2.86 3.35 -0.52
CA LEU A 63 2.68 4.78 -0.27
C LEU A 63 1.19 5.11 -0.26
N LEU A 64 0.81 6.11 0.51
CA LEU A 64 -0.47 6.78 0.43
C LEU A 64 -0.22 8.24 0.11
N LEU A 65 -0.57 8.64 -1.11
CA LEU A 65 -0.27 9.96 -1.66
C LEU A 65 -1.56 10.68 -2.08
N LYS A 66 -1.58 12.00 -1.93
CA LYS A 66 -2.59 12.87 -2.54
C LYS A 66 -1.95 13.78 -3.57
N GLU A 67 -2.56 13.87 -4.75
CA GLU A 67 -2.13 14.81 -5.79
C GLU A 67 -2.48 16.25 -5.38
N GLU A 68 -1.52 17.16 -5.47
CA GLU A 68 -1.73 18.59 -5.25
C GLU A 68 -1.35 19.40 -6.50
N GLY A 69 -0.05 19.48 -6.80
CA GLY A 69 0.48 20.23 -7.94
C GLY A 69 0.75 19.42 -9.20
N ASP A 70 0.78 18.08 -9.12
CA ASP A 70 1.02 17.21 -10.26
C ASP A 70 0.23 15.90 -10.17
N ASN A 71 0.01 15.23 -11.31
CA ASN A 71 -0.62 13.92 -11.35
C ASN A 71 0.34 12.81 -10.90
N ILE A 72 -0.26 11.76 -10.35
CA ILE A 72 0.41 10.66 -9.69
C ILE A 72 1.32 9.87 -10.62
N SER A 73 1.01 9.84 -11.92
CA SER A 73 1.86 9.19 -12.92
C SER A 73 3.20 9.89 -13.07
N ARG A 74 3.18 11.22 -13.16
CA ARG A 74 4.40 12.03 -13.30
C ARG A 74 5.20 12.04 -12.00
N ILE A 75 4.53 12.15 -10.85
CA ILE A 75 5.14 12.03 -9.52
C ILE A 75 5.89 10.71 -9.38
N MET A 76 5.20 9.58 -9.58
CA MET A 76 5.80 8.25 -9.42
C MET A 76 6.85 7.95 -10.48
N LYS A 77 6.73 8.49 -11.71
CA LYS A 77 7.80 8.40 -12.72
C LYS A 77 9.08 9.04 -12.20
N ARG A 78 9.01 10.25 -11.64
CA ARG A 78 10.19 10.94 -11.08
C ARG A 78 10.81 10.18 -9.90
N ILE A 79 9.99 9.67 -8.98
CA ILE A 79 10.44 8.90 -7.81
C ILE A 79 11.11 7.60 -8.25
N ASN A 80 10.42 6.79 -9.05
CA ASN A 80 10.91 5.48 -9.47
C ASN A 80 12.16 5.59 -10.36
N THR A 81 12.22 6.57 -11.27
CA THR A 81 13.42 6.78 -12.09
C THR A 81 14.62 7.19 -11.25
N ALA A 82 14.45 8.11 -10.29
CA ALA A 82 15.53 8.53 -9.42
C ALA A 82 16.06 7.37 -8.56
N TYR A 83 15.15 6.54 -8.02
CA TYR A 83 15.54 5.39 -7.22
C TYR A 83 16.21 4.30 -8.05
N ALA A 84 15.65 3.95 -9.21
CA ALA A 84 16.21 2.94 -10.10
C ALA A 84 17.62 3.31 -10.57
N TYR A 85 17.85 4.60 -10.89
CA TYR A 85 19.17 5.11 -11.22
C TYR A 85 20.17 4.92 -10.07
N TYR A 86 19.79 5.32 -8.85
CA TYR A 86 20.62 5.12 -7.66
C TYR A 86 20.94 3.64 -7.42
N PHE A 87 19.92 2.78 -7.44
CA PHE A 87 20.06 1.35 -7.13
C PHE A 87 20.95 0.66 -8.15
N ASN A 88 20.73 0.90 -9.45
CA ASN A 88 21.57 0.33 -10.51
C ASN A 88 23.02 0.81 -10.40
N LYS A 89 23.24 2.09 -10.09
CA LYS A 89 24.59 2.62 -9.88
C LYS A 89 25.28 1.98 -8.67
N LYS A 90 24.59 1.88 -7.53
CA LYS A 90 25.14 1.32 -6.28
C LYS A 90 25.53 -0.15 -6.42
N TYR A 91 24.69 -0.94 -7.09
CA TYR A 91 24.89 -2.39 -7.21
C TYR A 91 25.49 -2.82 -8.55
N ASN A 92 26.00 -1.87 -9.36
CA ASN A 92 26.53 -2.11 -10.70
C ASN A 92 25.61 -3.00 -11.57
N ARG A 93 24.30 -2.72 -11.53
CA ARG A 93 23.27 -3.48 -12.26
C ARG A 93 22.85 -2.77 -13.53
N VAL A 94 22.41 -3.57 -14.50
CA VAL A 94 21.76 -3.11 -15.73
C VAL A 94 20.32 -3.63 -15.75
N GLY A 95 19.41 -2.85 -16.32
CA GLY A 95 18.01 -3.22 -16.54
C GLY A 95 17.03 -2.70 -15.49
N HIS A 96 15.84 -3.30 -15.46
CA HIS A 96 14.72 -2.85 -14.63
C HIS A 96 14.90 -3.24 -13.16
N VAL A 97 14.78 -2.23 -12.27
CA VAL A 97 14.72 -2.43 -10.81
C VAL A 97 13.33 -2.84 -10.36
N PHE A 98 12.30 -2.25 -10.96
CA PHE A 98 10.89 -2.52 -10.64
C PHE A 98 10.26 -3.45 -11.67
N GLN A 99 9.31 -4.28 -11.22
CA GLN A 99 8.63 -5.28 -12.06
C GLN A 99 7.80 -4.66 -13.19
N ASP A 100 7.16 -3.54 -12.90
CA ASP A 100 6.35 -2.77 -13.83
C ASP A 100 6.31 -1.32 -13.31
N ARG A 101 5.50 -0.46 -13.91
CA ARG A 101 4.99 0.74 -13.26
C ARG A 101 4.35 0.39 -11.91
N PHE A 102 4.15 1.42 -11.10
CA PHE A 102 3.41 1.29 -9.85
C PHE A 102 1.96 0.83 -10.05
N ARG A 103 1.45 0.04 -9.11
CA ARG A 103 0.00 -0.19 -8.94
C ARG A 103 -0.59 0.97 -8.14
N SER A 104 -1.85 1.31 -8.42
CA SER A 104 -2.54 2.37 -7.70
C SER A 104 -4.03 2.08 -7.55
N GLU A 105 -4.58 2.41 -6.39
CA GLU A 105 -6.02 2.40 -6.10
C GLU A 105 -6.48 3.79 -5.64
N SER A 106 -7.62 4.25 -6.12
CA SER A 106 -8.24 5.50 -5.66
C SER A 106 -8.89 5.30 -4.28
N VAL A 107 -8.79 6.31 -3.41
CA VAL A 107 -9.32 6.28 -2.04
C VAL A 107 -10.37 7.37 -1.89
N GLU A 108 -11.66 7.01 -1.93
CA GLU A 108 -12.77 8.01 -2.00
C GLU A 108 -13.56 8.20 -0.70
N ASN A 109 -13.24 7.43 0.35
CA ASN A 109 -14.00 7.41 1.60
C ASN A 109 -13.05 7.51 2.80
N ASP A 110 -13.38 8.34 3.78
CA ASP A 110 -12.59 8.54 5.00
C ASP A 110 -12.46 7.25 5.82
N LEU A 111 -13.51 6.43 5.91
CA LEU A 111 -13.43 5.12 6.59
C LEU A 111 -12.45 4.18 5.87
N TYR A 112 -12.43 4.22 4.54
CA TYR A 112 -11.47 3.45 3.75
C TYR A 112 -10.05 3.99 3.94
N LEU A 113 -9.90 5.32 3.99
CA LEU A 113 -8.64 6.01 4.19
C LEU A 113 -7.99 5.64 5.53
N ILE A 114 -8.73 5.72 6.65
CA ILE A 114 -8.18 5.38 7.97
C ILE A 114 -7.80 3.90 8.05
N SER A 115 -8.63 3.00 7.51
CA SER A 115 -8.32 1.57 7.50
C SER A 115 -7.12 1.23 6.61
N LEU A 116 -6.95 1.94 5.49
CA LEU A 116 -5.81 1.79 4.61
C LEU A 116 -4.50 2.25 5.27
N ILE A 117 -4.52 3.32 6.06
CA ILE A 117 -3.35 3.78 6.80
C ILE A 117 -2.89 2.73 7.80
N ARG A 118 -3.83 2.18 8.60
CA ARG A 118 -3.53 1.06 9.49
C ARG A 118 -2.94 -0.11 8.71
N TYR A 119 -3.55 -0.50 7.59
CA TYR A 119 -3.03 -1.57 6.74
C TYR A 119 -1.58 -1.33 6.26
N ILE A 120 -1.26 -0.12 5.82
CA ILE A 120 0.10 0.24 5.38
C ILE A 120 1.08 0.11 6.56
N HIS A 121 0.70 0.58 7.73
CA HIS A 121 1.53 0.51 8.94
C HIS A 121 1.68 -0.90 9.49
N ASP A 122 0.66 -1.74 9.33
CA ASP A 122 0.60 -3.14 9.80
C ASP A 122 1.29 -4.13 8.86
N ASN A 123 1.67 -3.73 7.65
CA ASN A 123 2.34 -4.61 6.68
C ASN A 123 3.51 -5.43 7.28
N PRO A 124 4.41 -4.83 8.08
CA PRO A 124 5.48 -5.55 8.76
C PRO A 124 4.99 -6.56 9.82
N VAL A 125 3.86 -6.26 10.47
CA VAL A 125 3.21 -7.16 11.44
C VAL A 125 2.55 -8.33 10.72
N LYS A 126 1.80 -8.07 9.64
CA LYS A 126 1.20 -9.10 8.78
C LYS A 126 2.27 -10.03 8.19
N ALA A 127 3.44 -9.48 7.83
CA ALA A 127 4.59 -10.23 7.36
C ALA A 127 5.41 -10.90 8.48
N LYS A 128 4.98 -10.82 9.74
CA LYS A 128 5.64 -11.39 10.93
C LYS A 128 7.10 -10.93 11.12
N ILE A 129 7.44 -9.73 10.65
CA ILE A 129 8.77 -9.12 10.83
C ILE A 129 8.89 -8.52 12.24
N VAL A 130 7.79 -7.96 12.74
CA VAL A 130 7.66 -7.38 14.08
C VAL A 130 6.31 -7.76 14.68
N ASN A 131 6.17 -7.67 16.00
CA ASN A 131 4.89 -7.95 16.67
C ASN A 131 3.96 -6.73 16.67
N GLN A 132 4.51 -5.52 16.60
CA GLN A 132 3.76 -4.27 16.70
C GLN A 132 4.26 -3.23 15.69
N PRO A 133 3.39 -2.36 15.14
CA PRO A 133 3.76 -1.42 14.07
C PRO A 133 4.90 -0.45 14.45
N HIS A 134 4.95 0.00 15.71
CA HIS A 134 5.99 0.93 16.19
C HIS A 134 7.41 0.35 16.17
N GLN A 135 7.54 -0.98 16.14
CA GLN A 135 8.84 -1.66 16.14
C GLN A 135 9.51 -1.62 14.76
N TYR A 136 8.74 -1.35 13.69
CA TYR A 136 9.28 -1.31 12.34
C TYR A 136 9.71 0.10 11.92
N LYS A 137 11.03 0.33 11.94
CA LYS A 137 11.64 1.64 11.64
C LYS A 137 11.41 2.16 10.22
N TRP A 138 11.04 1.28 9.27
CA TRP A 138 10.86 1.62 7.86
C TRP A 138 9.40 1.81 7.45
N SER A 139 8.55 2.07 8.43
CA SER A 139 7.16 2.52 8.27
C SER A 139 7.01 3.92 8.85
N SER A 140 6.06 4.67 8.32
CA SER A 140 5.75 6.00 8.83
C SER A 140 4.94 6.00 10.13
N TYR A 141 4.56 4.84 10.67
CA TYR A 141 3.74 4.73 11.90
C TYR A 141 4.31 5.55 13.06
N SER A 142 5.60 5.37 13.37
CA SER A 142 6.25 6.11 14.47
C SER A 142 6.24 7.64 14.29
N LEU A 143 6.10 8.14 13.06
CA LEU A 143 6.02 9.56 12.75
C LEU A 143 4.66 10.15 13.11
N TYR A 144 3.61 9.32 13.21
CA TYR A 144 2.29 9.73 13.71
C TYR A 144 2.29 9.96 15.22
N LEU A 145 3.13 9.23 15.96
CA LEU A 145 3.19 9.30 17.43
C LEU A 145 4.03 10.47 17.97
N ARG A 146 4.81 11.12 17.12
CA ARG A 146 5.70 12.24 17.51
C ARG A 146 5.04 13.56 17.15
N GLU A 147 5.36 14.66 17.82
CA GLU A 147 4.84 15.98 17.39
C GLU A 147 5.67 16.62 16.26
N GLN A 148 6.93 16.20 16.12
CA GLN A 148 7.88 16.83 15.20
C GLN A 148 7.41 16.80 13.74
N LYS A 149 7.64 17.93 13.05
CA LYS A 149 7.48 18.03 11.59
C LYS A 149 8.38 17.02 10.90
N ASN A 150 7.84 16.28 9.96
CA ASN A 150 8.54 15.22 9.24
C ASN A 150 8.03 15.15 7.80
N ILE A 151 8.45 14.13 7.06
CA ILE A 151 8.08 13.97 5.64
C ILE A 151 6.58 13.70 5.43
N VAL A 152 5.87 13.21 6.45
CA VAL A 152 4.46 12.82 6.40
C VAL A 152 3.53 13.94 6.87
N ASP A 153 2.47 14.19 6.10
CA ASP A 153 1.41 15.16 6.39
C ASP A 153 0.27 14.50 7.19
N LYS A 154 0.57 14.14 8.43
CA LYS A 154 -0.36 13.39 9.29
C LYS A 154 -1.56 14.19 9.81
N GLU A 155 -1.51 15.53 9.78
CA GLU A 155 -2.51 16.38 10.45
C GLU A 155 -3.92 16.17 9.88
N GLU A 156 -4.05 16.08 8.55
CA GLU A 156 -5.35 15.84 7.88
C GLU A 156 -5.95 14.48 8.30
N ILE A 157 -5.09 13.48 8.52
CA ILE A 157 -5.51 12.15 8.98
C ILE A 157 -5.87 12.16 10.47
N LEU A 158 -5.04 12.79 11.31
CA LEU A 158 -5.30 12.87 12.76
C LEU A 158 -6.60 13.63 13.04
N ASN A 159 -6.90 14.65 12.23
CA ASN A 159 -8.16 15.41 12.34
C ASN A 159 -9.42 14.57 12.09
N LEU A 160 -9.32 13.43 11.39
CA LEU A 160 -10.43 12.47 11.24
C LEU A 160 -10.78 11.77 12.57
N PHE A 161 -9.83 11.68 13.49
CA PHE A 161 -10.03 11.09 14.83
C PHE A 161 -10.44 12.14 15.85
N SER A 162 -9.78 13.30 15.85
CA SER A 162 -10.13 14.42 16.72
C SER A 162 -9.46 15.73 16.27
N PRO A 163 -10.08 16.90 16.47
CA PRO A 163 -9.39 18.19 16.32
C PRO A 163 -8.37 18.46 17.44
N ASP A 164 -8.49 17.78 18.59
CA ASP A 164 -7.48 17.82 19.64
C ASP A 164 -6.36 16.84 19.29
N LYS A 165 -5.14 17.35 19.12
CA LYS A 165 -3.99 16.57 18.63
C LYS A 165 -3.61 15.42 19.56
N SER A 166 -3.62 15.65 20.87
CA SER A 166 -3.27 14.62 21.87
C SER A 166 -4.31 13.51 21.87
N LYS A 167 -5.59 13.88 21.84
CA LYS A 167 -6.71 12.94 21.72
C LYS A 167 -6.67 12.17 20.40
N ALA A 168 -6.37 12.84 19.29
CA ALA A 168 -6.25 12.24 17.97
C ALA A 168 -5.14 11.18 17.92
N ILE A 169 -3.97 11.47 18.48
CA ILE A 169 -2.86 10.51 18.56
C ILE A 169 -3.27 9.30 19.41
N GLY A 170 -3.95 9.51 20.54
CA GLY A 170 -4.48 8.43 21.39
C GLY A 170 -5.45 7.52 20.63
N LEU A 171 -6.47 8.09 19.99
CA LEU A 171 -7.47 7.37 19.21
C LEU A 171 -6.87 6.66 17.99
N PHE A 172 -5.95 7.31 17.28
CA PHE A 172 -5.22 6.71 16.16
C PHE A 172 -4.39 5.50 16.63
N THR A 173 -3.73 5.62 17.78
CA THR A 173 -2.91 4.55 18.37
C THR A 173 -3.79 3.37 18.73
N GLU A 174 -4.91 3.60 19.43
CA GLU A 174 -5.88 2.56 19.79
C GLU A 174 -6.43 1.86 18.55
N PHE A 175 -6.90 2.63 17.56
CA PHE A 175 -7.40 2.10 16.29
C PHE A 175 -6.38 1.22 15.56
N SER A 176 -5.10 1.62 15.59
CA SER A 176 -4.02 0.89 14.94
C SER A 176 -3.70 -0.45 15.61
N TYR A 177 -4.00 -0.62 16.89
CA TYR A 177 -3.82 -1.88 17.61
C TYR A 177 -5.03 -2.81 17.57
N GLN A 178 -6.18 -2.33 17.08
CA GLN A 178 -7.35 -3.17 16.89
C GLN A 178 -7.11 -4.18 15.76
N GLN A 179 -7.42 -5.45 16.01
CA GLN A 179 -7.40 -6.47 14.97
C GLN A 179 -8.46 -6.15 13.91
N ASN A 180 -8.11 -6.25 12.63
CA ASN A 180 -9.09 -6.23 11.55
C ASN A 180 -8.70 -7.13 10.37
N ASN A 181 -9.73 -7.64 9.69
CA ASN A 181 -9.66 -8.53 8.52
C ASN A 181 -9.80 -7.78 7.18
N ASP A 182 -9.65 -6.45 7.16
CA ASP A 182 -9.75 -5.66 5.93
C ASP A 182 -8.77 -6.15 4.86
N THR A 183 -9.27 -6.30 3.63
CA THR A 183 -8.48 -6.67 2.45
C THR A 183 -8.25 -5.44 1.58
N PHE A 184 -6.99 -5.11 1.37
CA PHE A 184 -6.55 -3.99 0.52
C PHE A 184 -5.80 -4.54 -0.69
N ILE A 185 -5.57 -3.71 -1.71
CA ILE A 185 -4.67 -4.10 -2.78
C ILE A 185 -3.30 -4.41 -2.16
N ASP A 186 -2.86 -5.62 -2.42
CA ASP A 186 -1.56 -6.11 -2.05
C ASP A 186 -1.04 -6.97 -3.19
N TYR A 187 0.25 -7.21 -3.21
CA TYR A 187 0.85 -8.23 -4.05
C TYR A 187 0.69 -9.65 -3.49
N GLN A 188 -0.21 -9.86 -2.50
CA GLN A 188 -0.33 -11.09 -1.72
C GLN A 188 -0.09 -12.34 -2.58
N GLU A 189 0.74 -13.20 -2.00
CA GLU A 189 1.25 -14.44 -2.56
C GLU A 189 0.12 -15.30 -3.11
N VAL A 190 -0.04 -15.28 -4.42
CA VAL A 190 -0.61 -16.43 -5.14
C VAL A 190 0.43 -17.57 -5.06
N PHE A 191 0.52 -18.17 -3.88
CA PHE A 191 0.81 -19.59 -3.70
C PHE A 191 -0.43 -20.23 -3.10
N ARG A 192 -1.52 -20.17 -3.87
CA ARG A 192 -2.67 -21.08 -3.80
C ARG A 192 -3.48 -20.85 -5.07
N GLU A 193 -3.84 -21.95 -5.70
CA GLU A 193 -4.63 -22.05 -6.92
C GLU A 193 -5.79 -21.05 -6.93
N VAL A 194 -5.63 -19.90 -7.60
CA VAL A 194 -6.81 -19.21 -8.12
C VAL A 194 -7.17 -19.98 -9.38
N LYS A 195 -7.92 -21.08 -9.22
CA LYS A 195 -8.80 -21.53 -10.30
C LYS A 195 -9.85 -20.43 -10.43
N GLU A 196 -9.51 -19.38 -11.16
CA GLU A 196 -10.52 -18.48 -11.71
C GLU A 196 -11.50 -19.39 -12.47
N ILE A 197 -12.74 -19.42 -12.00
CA ILE A 197 -13.83 -20.04 -12.73
C ILE A 197 -14.07 -19.12 -13.94
N THR A 198 -13.34 -19.36 -15.02
CA THR A 198 -13.36 -18.56 -16.25
C THR A 198 -14.51 -18.93 -17.19
N SER A 199 -15.46 -19.76 -16.78
CA SER A 199 -16.63 -20.10 -17.59
C SER A 199 -17.86 -20.45 -16.74
N ILE A 200 -19.04 -20.21 -17.31
CA ILE A 200 -20.35 -20.51 -16.72
C ILE A 200 -20.48 -22.00 -16.39
N GLU A 201 -19.89 -22.91 -17.19
CA GLU A 201 -19.85 -24.35 -16.88
C GLU A 201 -19.12 -24.64 -15.56
N LYS A 202 -17.95 -24.02 -15.32
CA LYS A 202 -17.18 -24.26 -14.09
C LYS A 202 -17.86 -23.68 -12.84
N ALA A 203 -18.67 -22.63 -13.00
CA ALA A 203 -19.48 -22.08 -11.92
C ALA A 203 -20.59 -23.06 -11.53
N LYS A 204 -21.26 -23.65 -12.53
CA LYS A 204 -22.29 -24.68 -12.31
C LYS A 204 -21.71 -25.93 -11.66
N GLU A 205 -20.51 -26.36 -12.04
CA GLU A 205 -19.83 -27.50 -11.38
C GLU A 205 -19.46 -27.20 -9.93
N HIS A 206 -18.99 -25.98 -9.63
CA HIS A 206 -18.63 -25.59 -8.27
C HIS A 206 -19.86 -25.51 -7.35
N VAL A 207 -20.95 -24.89 -7.82
CA VAL A 207 -22.22 -24.81 -7.09
C VAL A 207 -22.83 -26.20 -6.90
N SER A 208 -22.80 -27.05 -7.93
CA SER A 208 -23.32 -28.43 -7.81
C SER A 208 -22.53 -29.28 -6.83
N ARG A 209 -21.21 -29.08 -6.75
CA ARG A 209 -20.34 -29.79 -5.80
C ARG A 209 -20.62 -29.35 -4.36
N TYR A 210 -20.70 -28.05 -4.13
CA TYR A 210 -21.01 -27.46 -2.82
C TYR A 210 -22.40 -27.91 -2.30
N LEU A 211 -23.42 -27.88 -3.15
CA LEU A 211 -24.77 -28.31 -2.77
C LEU A 211 -24.84 -29.80 -2.43
N LYS A 212 -24.04 -30.63 -3.11
CA LYS A 212 -23.96 -32.06 -2.84
C LYS A 212 -23.21 -32.37 -1.53
N GLU A 213 -22.21 -31.58 -1.19
CA GLU A 213 -21.47 -31.67 0.08
C GLU A 213 -22.35 -31.26 1.28
N GLU A 214 -23.22 -30.27 1.10
CA GLU A 214 -24.17 -29.80 2.12
C GLU A 214 -25.52 -30.55 2.11
N GLY A 215 -25.69 -31.55 1.24
CA GLY A 215 -26.91 -32.37 1.16
C GLY A 215 -28.16 -31.63 0.64
N LEU A 216 -27.98 -30.50 -0.04
CA LEU A 216 -29.05 -29.63 -0.54
C LEU A 216 -29.29 -29.89 -2.05
N GLN A 217 -30.54 -29.87 -2.50
CA GLN A 217 -30.89 -29.97 -3.92
C GLN A 217 -31.16 -28.59 -4.51
N ILE A 218 -30.76 -28.35 -5.77
CA ILE A 218 -30.93 -27.05 -6.44
C ILE A 218 -32.39 -26.57 -6.46
N GLU A 219 -33.36 -27.50 -6.45
CA GLU A 219 -34.79 -27.16 -6.41
C GLU A 219 -35.27 -26.59 -5.07
N SER A 220 -34.48 -26.67 -3.99
CA SER A 220 -34.81 -26.06 -2.70
C SER A 220 -34.42 -24.58 -2.60
N LEU A 221 -33.73 -24.03 -3.60
CA LEU A 221 -33.37 -22.62 -3.71
C LEU A 221 -34.37 -21.92 -4.66
N LYS A 222 -35.59 -21.65 -4.17
CA LYS A 222 -36.53 -20.71 -4.80
C LYS A 222 -36.43 -19.33 -4.17
#